data_AF-A0A417CKL3-F1
#
_entry.id   AF-A0A417CKL3-F1
#
_cell.length_a   1.000
_cell.length_b   1.000
_cell.length_c   1.000
_cell.angle_alpha   90.00
_cell.angle_beta   90.00
_cell.angle_gamma   90.00
#
_symmetry.space_group_name_H-M   'P 1'
#
loop_
_entity.id
_entity.type
_entity.pdbx_description
1 polymer ?
#
loop_
_entity_poly.entity_id
_entity_poly.type
_entity_poly.pdbx_seq_one_letter_code
_entity_poly.pdbx_strand_id
1 'polypeptide(L)'
;MSHKNNDKQGRFRSKVIAFRVSPEENRVLERKVFLSGLTKQDYLIHCMENQDYVVLGNPYVYRSLKRELIHFIQLFEKIESFNDLELDELEILKMMLEIVISMKRKKEQKIKASNRTI
;
A
#
# COMPACT_ATOMS: atom_id res chain seq x y z
N MET A 1 -16.06 -19.82 -12.62
CA MET A 1 -15.69 -18.71 -11.70
C MET A 1 -14.86 -19.32 -10.57
N SER A 2 -13.66 -18.84 -10.30
CA SER A 2 -12.76 -19.42 -9.27
C SER A 2 -13.14 -18.94 -7.86
N HIS A 3 -12.86 -19.75 -6.83
CA HIS A 3 -13.00 -19.39 -5.41
C HIS A 3 -12.33 -18.05 -5.04
N LYS A 4 -11.27 -17.65 -5.77
CA LYS A 4 -10.59 -16.36 -5.57
C LYS A 4 -11.48 -15.15 -5.83
N ASN A 5 -12.63 -15.33 -6.48
CA ASN A 5 -13.53 -14.25 -6.85
C ASN A 5 -14.73 -14.08 -5.88
N ASN A 6 -14.71 -14.77 -4.74
CA ASN A 6 -15.72 -14.61 -3.70
C ASN A 6 -15.28 -13.61 -2.63
N ASP A 7 -16.24 -12.89 -2.07
CA ASP A 7 -16.03 -12.14 -0.82
C ASP A 7 -16.01 -13.07 0.40
N LYS A 8 -15.82 -12.49 1.60
CA LYS A 8 -15.76 -13.24 2.87
C LYS A 8 -17.08 -13.98 3.20
N GLN A 9 -18.18 -13.65 2.53
CA GLN A 9 -19.50 -14.30 2.69
C GLN A 9 -19.80 -15.32 1.58
N GLY A 10 -18.84 -15.58 0.68
CA GLY A 10 -19.02 -16.53 -0.43
C GLY A 10 -19.78 -15.97 -1.62
N ARG A 11 -20.02 -14.65 -1.70
CA ARG A 11 -20.72 -14.02 -2.83
C ARG A 11 -19.72 -13.70 -3.94
N PHE A 12 -20.09 -14.01 -5.18
CA PHE A 12 -19.25 -13.72 -6.34
C PHE A 12 -19.14 -12.22 -6.63
N ARG A 13 -17.91 -11.73 -6.74
CA ARG A 13 -17.59 -10.38 -7.19
C ARG A 13 -17.80 -10.28 -8.71
N SER A 14 -19.06 -10.08 -9.09
CA SER A 14 -19.54 -10.07 -10.48
C SER A 14 -19.61 -8.67 -11.12
N LYS A 15 -19.30 -7.62 -10.37
CA LYS A 15 -19.36 -6.23 -10.82
C LYS A 15 -17.96 -5.64 -10.97
N VAL A 16 -17.76 -4.86 -12.03
CA VAL A 16 -16.53 -4.11 -12.30
C VAL A 16 -16.78 -2.65 -11.95
N ILE A 17 -15.85 -2.06 -11.18
CA ILE A 17 -15.82 -0.63 -10.88
C ILE A 17 -14.57 -0.07 -11.55
N ALA A 18 -14.72 0.94 -12.40
CA ALA A 18 -13.62 1.59 -13.10
C ALA A 18 -13.72 3.11 -12.96
N PHE A 19 -12.58 3.76 -12.74
CA PHE A 19 -12.45 5.20 -12.65
C PHE A 19 -11.16 5.66 -13.32
N ARG A 20 -11.12 6.92 -13.75
CA ARG A 20 -9.92 7.51 -14.36
C ARG A 20 -9.01 8.06 -13.27
N VAL A 21 -7.71 7.86 -13.46
CA VAL A 21 -6.65 8.39 -12.62
C VAL A 21 -5.56 8.98 -13.51
N SER A 22 -4.88 9.99 -13.02
CA SER A 22 -3.65 10.51 -13.61
C SER A 22 -2.52 9.47 -13.50
N PRO A 23 -1.45 9.61 -14.32
CA PRO A 23 -0.28 8.74 -14.21
C PRO A 23 0.36 8.74 -12.82
N GLU A 24 0.40 9.90 -12.16
CA GLU A 24 0.98 10.05 -10.82
C GLU A 24 0.13 9.36 -9.74
N GLU A 25 -1.19 9.55 -9.77
CA GLU A 25 -2.11 8.84 -8.87
C GLU A 25 -1.99 7.32 -9.05
N ASN A 26 -1.83 6.85 -10.29
CA ASN A 26 -1.61 5.44 -10.56
C ASN A 26 -0.27 4.95 -10.01
N ARG A 27 0.82 5.72 -10.15
CA ARG A 27 2.15 5.41 -9.61
C ARG A 27 2.09 5.22 -8.10
N VAL A 28 1.45 6.16 -7.39
CA VAL A 28 1.26 6.09 -5.93
C VAL A 28 0.42 4.88 -5.54
N LEU A 29 -0.70 4.63 -6.23
CA LEU A 29 -1.58 3.50 -5.95
C LEU A 29 -0.84 2.16 -6.09
N GLU A 30 -0.10 1.95 -7.16
CA GLU A 30 0.64 0.70 -7.39
C GLU A 30 1.69 0.45 -6.31
N ARG A 31 2.40 1.50 -5.86
CA ARG A 31 3.37 1.38 -4.77
C ARG A 31 2.69 1.00 -3.46
N LYS A 32 1.56 1.64 -3.12
CA LYS A 32 0.78 1.29 -1.91
C LYS A 32 0.25 -0.14 -1.95
N VAL A 33 -0.30 -0.58 -3.09
CA VAL A 33 -0.75 -1.97 -3.29
C VAL A 33 0.42 -2.93 -3.07
N PHE A 34 1.57 -2.66 -3.69
CA PHE A 34 2.74 -3.52 -3.58
C PHE A 34 3.28 -3.61 -2.14
N LEU A 35 3.30 -2.48 -1.42
CA LEU A 35 3.68 -2.43 -0.01
C LEU A 35 2.67 -3.16 0.88
N SER A 36 1.38 -3.10 0.59
CA SER A 36 0.34 -3.79 1.37
C SER A 36 0.44 -5.32 1.31
N GLY A 37 1.04 -5.87 0.25
CA GLY A 37 1.06 -7.30 -0.02
C GLY A 37 -0.29 -7.90 -0.42
N LEU A 38 -1.32 -7.06 -0.61
CA LEU A 38 -2.66 -7.44 -1.07
C LEU A 38 -2.74 -7.40 -2.59
N THR A 39 -3.78 -8.05 -3.13
CA THR A 39 -4.16 -7.78 -4.52
C THR A 39 -4.70 -6.35 -4.63
N LYS A 40 -4.61 -5.73 -5.82
CA LYS A 40 -5.17 -4.39 -6.06
C LYS A 40 -6.66 -4.32 -5.71
N GLN A 41 -7.41 -5.37 -6.02
CA GLN A 41 -8.83 -5.46 -5.69
C GLN A 41 -9.07 -5.45 -4.18
N ASP A 42 -8.36 -6.31 -3.43
CA ASP A 42 -8.52 -6.37 -1.98
C ASP A 42 -8.08 -5.08 -1.30
N TYR A 43 -6.96 -4.48 -1.75
CA TYR A 43 -6.49 -3.18 -1.26
C TYR A 43 -7.54 -2.09 -1.46
N LEU A 44 -8.08 -1.95 -2.67
CA LEU A 44 -9.09 -0.94 -2.97
C LEU A 44 -10.37 -1.14 -2.17
N ILE A 45 -10.82 -2.39 -1.97
CA ILE A 45 -11.98 -2.68 -1.12
C ILE A 45 -11.70 -2.26 0.32
N HIS A 46 -10.51 -2.58 0.86
CA HIS A 46 -10.11 -2.15 2.20
C HIS A 46 -10.11 -0.63 2.36
N CYS A 47 -9.59 0.09 1.35
CA CYS A 47 -9.64 1.55 1.30
C CYS A 47 -11.08 2.08 1.27
N MET A 48 -11.96 1.50 0.44
CA MET A 48 -13.35 1.94 0.33
C MET A 48 -14.17 1.69 1.61
N GLU A 49 -13.88 0.60 2.31
CA GLU A 49 -14.58 0.23 3.55
C GLU A 49 -13.99 0.91 4.80
N ASN A 50 -12.96 1.76 4.65
CA ASN A 50 -12.14 2.30 5.76
C ASN A 50 -11.69 1.20 6.73
N GLN A 51 -11.50 -0.02 6.22
CA GLN A 51 -11.10 -1.15 7.02
C GLN A 51 -9.59 -1.18 7.09
N ASP A 52 -9.08 -1.22 8.31
CA ASP A 52 -7.68 -1.54 8.53
C ASP A 52 -7.36 -2.90 7.92
N TYR A 53 -6.21 -3.00 7.24
CA TYR A 53 -5.69 -4.26 6.75
C TYR A 53 -4.43 -4.65 7.53
N VAL A 54 -4.25 -5.96 7.69
CA VAL A 54 -3.07 -6.52 8.37
C VAL A 54 -2.03 -6.82 7.30
N VAL A 55 -0.86 -6.20 7.42
CA VAL A 55 0.28 -6.58 6.60
C VAL A 55 0.97 -7.77 7.26
N LEU A 56 0.70 -8.96 6.72
CA LEU A 56 1.41 -10.17 7.11
C LEU A 56 2.79 -10.17 6.45
N GLY A 57 3.82 -10.55 7.20
CA GLY A 57 5.20 -10.66 6.71
C GLY A 57 5.35 -11.80 5.69
N ASN A 58 4.79 -11.64 4.49
CA ASN A 58 4.92 -12.58 3.40
C ASN A 58 6.14 -12.22 2.51
N PRO A 59 6.68 -13.15 1.72
CA PRO A 59 7.83 -12.89 0.86
C PRO A 59 7.65 -11.72 -0.14
N TYR A 60 6.42 -11.45 -0.59
CA TYR A 60 6.09 -10.30 -1.44
C TYR A 60 6.23 -8.97 -0.68
N VAL A 61 5.80 -8.90 0.58
CA VAL A 61 5.95 -7.70 1.42
C VAL A 61 7.43 -7.42 1.69
N TYR A 62 8.23 -8.44 2.00
CA TYR A 62 9.68 -8.25 2.14
C TYR A 62 10.34 -7.76 0.85
N ARG A 63 9.89 -8.28 -0.31
CA ARG A 63 10.38 -7.83 -1.62
C ARG A 63 9.98 -6.39 -1.90
N SER A 64 8.76 -5.99 -1.53
CA SER A 64 8.28 -4.62 -1.73
C SER A 64 9.02 -3.63 -0.85
N LEU A 65 9.17 -3.94 0.44
CA LEU A 65 9.99 -3.15 1.36
C LEU A 65 11.43 -3.00 0.86
N LYS A 66 12.07 -4.09 0.41
CA LYS A 66 13.43 -4.01 -0.15
C LYS A 66 13.50 -3.08 -1.35
N ARG A 67 12.52 -3.14 -2.25
CA ARG A 67 12.48 -2.30 -3.45
C ARG A 67 12.32 -0.82 -3.09
N GLU A 68 11.38 -0.50 -2.22
CA GLU A 68 11.15 0.88 -1.78
C GLU A 68 12.34 1.42 -0.98
N LEU A 69 13.00 0.60 -0.15
CA LEU A 69 14.22 0.98 0.55
C LEU A 69 15.35 1.36 -0.43
N ILE A 70 15.57 0.57 -1.48
CA ILE A 70 16.58 0.89 -2.51
C ILE A 70 16.23 2.20 -3.22
N HIS A 71 14.94 2.40 -3.57
CA HIS A 71 14.47 3.64 -4.18
C HIS A 71 14.74 4.85 -3.29
N PHE A 72 14.38 4.78 -2.01
CA PHE A 72 14.61 5.90 -1.07
C PHE A 72 16.08 6.15 -0.79
N ILE A 73 16.94 5.12 -0.75
CA ILE A 73 18.40 5.32 -0.66
C ILE A 73 18.89 6.13 -1.85
N GLN A 74 18.53 5.74 -3.07
CA GLN A 74 18.94 6.44 -4.30
C GLN A 74 18.34 7.85 -4.38
N LEU A 75 17.13 8.06 -3.87
CA LEU A 75 16.49 9.37 -3.82
C LEU A 75 17.22 10.29 -2.84
N PHE A 76 17.54 9.79 -1.65
CA PHE A 76 18.25 10.54 -0.62
C PHE A 76 19.70 10.88 -1.01
N GLU A 77 20.34 10.07 -1.85
CA GLU A 77 21.65 10.39 -2.44
C GLU A 77 21.59 11.53 -3.46
N LYS A 78 20.41 11.83 -4.03
CA LYS A 78 20.24 12.82 -5.10
C LYS A 78 19.72 14.17 -4.63
N ILE A 79 18.94 14.18 -3.54
CA ILE A 79 18.39 15.42 -3.00
C ILE A 79 19.43 16.16 -2.15
N GLU A 80 19.40 17.49 -2.20
CA GLU A 80 20.27 18.33 -1.35
C GLU A 80 19.58 18.66 -0.02
N SER A 81 18.24 18.71 -0.02
CA SER A 81 17.43 18.96 1.17
C SER A 81 16.20 18.03 1.22
N PHE A 82 15.76 17.70 2.43
CA PHE A 82 14.50 16.99 2.64
C PHE A 82 13.27 17.76 2.11
N ASN A 83 13.37 19.07 1.96
CA ASN A 83 12.31 19.90 1.40
C ASN A 83 12.11 19.67 -0.11
N ASP A 84 13.07 19.05 -0.79
CA ASP A 84 12.98 18.72 -2.22
C ASP A 84 12.19 17.42 -2.47
N LEU A 85 11.74 16.75 -1.39
CA LEU A 85 10.99 15.51 -1.48
C LEU A 85 9.54 15.79 -1.90
N GLU A 86 9.09 15.15 -2.97
CA GLU A 86 7.68 15.20 -3.39
C GLU A 86 6.75 14.66 -2.29
N LEU A 87 5.54 15.25 -2.20
CA LEU A 87 4.52 14.80 -1.23
C LEU A 87 4.15 13.32 -1.41
N ASP A 88 4.14 12.84 -2.65
CA ASP A 88 3.87 11.45 -2.99
C ASP A 88 4.95 10.50 -2.44
N GLU A 89 6.23 10.89 -2.55
CA GLU A 89 7.35 10.14 -1.98
C GLU A 89 7.27 10.12 -0.45
N LEU A 90 6.90 11.24 0.17
CA LEU A 90 6.70 11.31 1.62
C LEU A 90 5.57 10.37 2.09
N GLU A 91 4.48 10.29 1.33
CA GLU A 91 3.36 9.41 1.66
C GLU A 91 3.76 7.93 1.59
N ILE A 92 4.49 7.54 0.54
CA ILE A 92 4.99 6.17 0.40
C ILE A 92 6.02 5.85 1.48
N LEU A 93 6.93 6.77 1.80
CA LEU A 93 7.92 6.59 2.87
C LEU A 93 7.24 6.34 4.21
N LYS A 94 6.22 7.15 4.54
CA LYS A 94 5.45 7.00 5.76
C LYS A 94 4.80 5.61 5.85
N MET A 95 4.12 5.18 4.79
CA MET A 95 3.49 3.86 4.74
C MET A 95 4.52 2.73 4.89
N MET A 96 5.67 2.83 4.21
CA MET A 96 6.77 1.87 4.33
C MET A 96 7.26 1.76 5.78
N LEU A 97 7.48 2.89 6.46
CA LEU A 97 7.95 2.91 7.85
C LEU A 97 6.89 2.34 8.81
N GLU A 98 5.61 2.64 8.61
CA GLU A 98 4.51 2.08 9.39
C GLU A 98 4.46 0.54 9.28
N ILE A 99 4.69 0.00 8.08
CA ILE A 99 4.81 -1.45 7.85
C ILE A 99 6.03 -2.03 8.58
N VAL A 100 7.20 -1.40 8.48
CA VAL A 100 8.42 -1.90 9.16
C VAL A 100 8.22 -1.92 10.68
N ILE A 101 7.62 -0.88 11.25
CA ILE A 101 7.34 -0.77 12.68
C ILE A 101 6.35 -1.87 13.12
N SER A 102 5.29 -2.10 12.35
CA SER A 102 4.28 -3.12 12.67
C SER A 102 4.90 -4.52 12.67
N MET A 103 5.71 -4.84 11.66
CA MET A 103 6.42 -6.12 11.55
C MET A 103 7.39 -6.35 12.71
N LYS A 104 8.16 -5.33 13.12
CA LYS A 104 9.10 -5.43 14.26
C LYS A 104 8.39 -5.76 15.56
N ARG A 105 7.16 -5.28 15.76
CA ARG A 105 6.40 -5.47 17.01
C ARG A 105 5.76 -6.86 17.13
N LYS A 106 5.91 -7.75 16.12
CA LYS A 106 5.23 -9.07 16.03
C LYS A 106 3.71 -9.00 16.28
N LYS A 107 3.12 -7.82 16.10
CA LYS A 107 1.69 -7.58 16.25
C LYS A 107 1.10 -7.48 14.85
N GLU A 108 -0.02 -8.15 14.63
CA GLU A 108 -0.93 -7.88 13.52
C GLU A 108 -1.49 -6.46 13.71
N GLN A 109 -0.67 -5.42 13.48
CA GLN A 109 -1.16 -4.05 13.56
C GLN A 109 -1.93 -3.75 12.28
N LYS A 110 -3.22 -3.56 12.48
CA LYS A 110 -4.15 -2.85 11.62
C LYS A 110 -3.50 -1.57 11.07
N ILE A 111 -3.14 -1.58 9.79
CA ILE A 111 -2.68 -0.39 9.08
C ILE A 111 -3.91 0.31 8.53
N LYS A 112 -4.11 1.56 8.93
CA LYS A 112 -5.21 2.39 8.43
C LYS A 112 -5.03 2.62 6.95
N ALA A 113 -6.05 2.29 6.17
CA ALA A 113 -6.14 2.67 4.78
C ALA A 113 -6.44 4.18 4.70
N SER A 114 -5.39 5.01 4.77
CA SER A 114 -5.42 6.48 4.71
C SER A 114 -5.86 7.20 6.00
N ASN A 115 -4.95 8.03 6.55
CA ASN A 115 -5.32 9.14 7.41
C ASN A 115 -5.41 10.40 6.53
N ARG A 116 -6.53 10.58 5.83
CA ARG A 116 -6.94 11.92 5.38
C ARG A 116 -7.84 12.49 6.47
N THR A 117 -7.24 13.18 7.43
CA THR A 117 -7.98 14.19 8.19
C THR A 117 -8.17 15.36 7.22
N ILE A 118 -9.42 15.68 6.92
CA ILE A 118 -9.82 16.91 6.20
C ILE A 118 -9.37 18.12 7.01
#